data_AF-A0A3S0JKD0-F1
#
_entry.id   AF-A0A3S0JKD0-F1
#
_cell.length_a   1.000
_cell.length_b   1.000
_cell.length_c   1.000
_cell.angle_alpha   90.00
_cell.angle_beta   90.00
_cell.angle_gamma   90.00
#
_symmetry.space_group_name_H-M   'P 1'
#
loop_
_entity.id
_entity.type
_entity.pdbx_description
1 polymer ?
#
loop_
_entity_poly.entity_id
_entity_poly.type
_entity_poly.pdbx_seq_one_letter_code
_entity_poly.pdbx_strand_id
1 'polypeptide(L)'
;MIKSSSKLEIVLGVLTALTGLLYLLQFFGQTESEVVTWGLIAVVLGGIVVFQGLIKDKVNNVIEGVLIFFVLLIQIPAILLWFIFSGSSISDGTPTSNFVAHWIFAAPHIVIALFALTLIVSLLRRRIV
;
A
#
# COMPACT_ATOMS: atom_id res chain seq x y z
N MET A 1 0.58 20.86 -19.91
CA MET A 1 0.08 19.54 -20.35
C MET A 1 0.71 18.46 -19.47
N ILE A 2 0.01 17.95 -18.43
CA ILE A 2 0.45 16.79 -17.64
C ILE A 2 -0.68 15.77 -17.65
N LYS A 3 -0.70 14.95 -18.70
CA LYS A 3 -1.67 13.87 -18.95
C LYS A 3 -1.29 12.55 -18.25
N SER A 4 -0.21 12.52 -17.44
CA SER A 4 0.42 11.28 -16.97
C SER A 4 -0.06 10.73 -15.62
N SER A 5 -0.98 11.42 -14.92
CA SER A 5 -1.39 11.03 -13.54
C SER A 5 -2.11 9.68 -13.48
N SER A 6 -3.05 9.43 -14.40
CA SER A 6 -3.85 8.19 -14.44
C SER A 6 -2.96 6.94 -14.49
N LYS A 7 -1.87 6.96 -15.27
CA LYS A 7 -0.93 5.83 -15.35
C LYS A 7 -0.25 5.56 -14.00
N LEU A 8 0.12 6.62 -13.28
CA LEU A 8 0.75 6.49 -11.95
C LEU A 8 -0.24 6.00 -10.89
N GLU A 9 -1.50 6.44 -10.93
CA GLU A 9 -2.56 5.93 -10.05
C GLU A 9 -2.81 4.44 -10.28
N ILE A 10 -2.91 4.01 -11.54
CA ILE A 10 -3.06 2.59 -11.86
C ILE A 10 -1.87 1.79 -11.34
N VAL A 11 -0.64 2.28 -11.56
CA VAL A 11 0.56 1.62 -11.03
C VAL A 11 0.54 1.56 -9.50
N LEU A 12 0.18 2.65 -8.81
CA LEU A 12 0.04 2.67 -7.36
C LEU A 12 -0.99 1.64 -6.87
N GLY A 13 -2.16 1.60 -7.50
CA GLY A 13 -3.22 0.67 -7.16
C GLY A 13 -2.81 -0.79 -7.37
N VAL A 14 -2.16 -1.09 -8.50
CA VAL A 14 -1.63 -2.43 -8.81
C VAL A 14 -0.58 -2.84 -7.78
N LEU A 15 0.40 -2.00 -7.48
CA LEU A 15 1.44 -2.31 -6.49
C LEU A 15 0.85 -2.54 -5.11
N THR A 16 -0.13 -1.73 -4.70
CA THR A 16 -0.85 -1.87 -3.43
C THR A 16 -1.59 -3.20 -3.37
N ALA A 17 -2.30 -3.56 -4.45
CA ALA A 17 -3.04 -4.82 -4.50
C ALA A 17 -2.12 -6.04 -4.54
N LEU A 18 -1.04 -6.01 -5.32
CA LEU A 18 -0.06 -7.10 -5.37
C LEU A 18 0.62 -7.29 -4.02
N THR A 19 1.00 -6.21 -3.35
CA THR A 19 1.61 -6.28 -2.01
C THR A 19 0.61 -6.84 -1.00
N GLY A 20 -0.67 -6.44 -1.05
CA GLY A 20 -1.74 -7.03 -0.25
C GLY A 20 -1.93 -8.52 -0.51
N LEU A 21 -1.85 -8.97 -1.76
CA LEU A 21 -1.93 -10.38 -2.14
C LEU A 21 -0.78 -11.20 -1.55
N LEU A 22 0.44 -10.66 -1.47
CA LEU A 22 1.56 -11.36 -0.84
C LEU A 22 1.26 -11.73 0.62
N TYR A 23 0.54 -10.87 1.35
CA TYR A 23 0.10 -11.15 2.72
C TYR A 23 -1.01 -12.20 2.79
N LEU A 24 -2.00 -12.12 1.90
CA LEU A 24 -3.08 -13.10 1.83
C LEU A 24 -2.56 -14.50 1.48
N LEU A 25 -1.54 -14.57 0.63
CA LEU A 25 -0.88 -15.80 0.22
C LEU A 25 0.18 -16.28 1.20
N GLN A 26 0.37 -15.59 2.33
CA GLN A 26 1.36 -15.94 3.35
C GLN A 26 2.79 -16.07 2.78
N PHE A 27 3.12 -15.24 1.78
CA PHE A 27 4.40 -15.31 1.08
C PHE A 27 5.59 -15.05 2.01
N PHE A 28 5.38 -14.22 3.02
CA PHE A 28 6.37 -13.93 4.07
C PHE A 28 6.30 -14.92 5.24
N GLY A 29 5.73 -16.12 5.07
CA GLY A 29 5.54 -17.10 6.13
C GLY A 29 4.15 -17.03 6.77
N GLN A 30 3.93 -17.85 7.80
CA GLN A 30 2.67 -17.83 8.55
C GLN A 30 2.47 -16.46 9.16
N THR A 31 1.51 -15.73 8.59
CA THR A 31 1.15 -14.39 8.99
C THR A 31 0.03 -14.44 10.02
N GLU A 32 0.16 -13.61 11.04
CA GLU A 32 -0.91 -13.37 12.00
C GLU A 32 -2.20 -12.91 11.31
N SER A 33 -3.35 -13.20 11.93
CA SER A 33 -4.66 -12.89 11.37
C SER A 33 -4.84 -11.41 11.02
N GLU A 34 -4.18 -10.53 11.77
CA GLU A 34 -4.13 -9.09 11.60
C GLU A 34 -3.39 -8.70 10.33
N VAL A 35 -2.27 -9.37 10.03
CA VAL A 35 -1.46 -9.14 8.83
C VAL A 35 -2.22 -9.61 7.57
N VAL A 36 -2.96 -10.71 7.66
CA VAL A 36 -3.87 -11.17 6.59
C VAL A 36 -5.00 -10.17 6.37
N THR A 37 -5.62 -9.67 7.44
CA THR A 37 -6.68 -8.64 7.37
C THR A 37 -6.15 -7.35 6.74
N TRP A 38 -4.93 -6.96 7.09
CA TRP A 38 -4.19 -5.88 6.46
C TRP A 38 -3.97 -6.09 4.97
N GLY A 39 -3.56 -7.30 4.58
CA GLY A 39 -3.45 -7.71 3.19
C GLY A 39 -4.76 -7.52 2.42
N LEU A 40 -5.89 -7.96 3.00
CA LEU A 40 -7.21 -7.79 2.40
C LEU A 40 -7.56 -6.31 2.18
N ILE A 41 -7.34 -5.46 3.19
CA ILE A 41 -7.57 -4.01 3.08
C ILE A 41 -6.73 -3.43 1.93
N ALA A 42 -5.45 -3.81 1.83
CA ALA A 42 -4.58 -3.35 0.76
C ALA A 42 -5.04 -3.83 -0.63
N VAL A 43 -5.51 -5.08 -0.76
CA VAL A 43 -6.07 -5.60 -2.02
C VAL A 43 -7.30 -4.80 -2.45
N VAL A 44 -8.27 -4.63 -1.55
CA VAL A 44 -9.51 -3.91 -1.85
C VAL A 44 -9.21 -2.46 -2.21
N LEU A 45 -8.39 -1.78 -1.40
CA LEU A 45 -8.04 -0.38 -1.64
C LEU A 45 -7.24 -0.20 -2.93
N GLY A 46 -6.29 -1.09 -3.21
CA GLY A 46 -5.54 -1.11 -4.47
C GLY A 46 -6.47 -1.29 -5.68
N GLY A 47 -7.42 -2.22 -5.60
CA GLY A 47 -8.44 -2.42 -6.64
C GLY A 47 -9.31 -1.19 -6.89
N ILE A 48 -9.75 -0.50 -5.82
CA ILE A 48 -10.50 0.76 -5.92
C ILE A 48 -9.67 1.82 -6.63
N VAL A 49 -8.39 1.98 -6.28
CA VAL A 49 -7.50 2.96 -6.91
C VAL A 49 -7.23 2.63 -8.38
N VAL A 50 -7.06 1.36 -8.74
CA VAL A 50 -6.97 0.94 -10.16
C VAL A 50 -8.23 1.32 -10.92
N PHE A 51 -9.40 0.94 -10.39
CA PHE A 51 -10.68 1.26 -11.02
C PHE A 51 -10.85 2.76 -11.22
N GLN A 52 -10.54 3.55 -10.18
CA GLN A 52 -10.57 5.01 -10.23
C GLN A 52 -9.65 5.57 -11.32
N GLY A 53 -8.41 5.07 -11.41
CA GLY A 53 -7.44 5.47 -12.42
C GLY A 53 -7.91 5.20 -13.86
N LEU A 54 -8.75 4.17 -14.08
CA LEU A 54 -9.35 3.85 -15.38
C LEU A 54 -10.52 4.79 -15.74
N ILE A 55 -11.25 5.31 -14.76
CA ILE A 55 -12.40 6.22 -14.97
C ILE A 55 -12.09 7.67 -14.57
N LYS A 56 -10.82 8.07 -14.63
CA LYS A 56 -10.32 9.32 -14.04
C LYS A 56 -11.11 10.57 -14.41
N ASP A 57 -11.59 10.67 -15.65
CA ASP A 57 -12.36 11.83 -16.15
C ASP A 57 -13.70 12.04 -15.42
N LYS A 58 -14.16 11.06 -14.64
CA LYS A 58 -15.43 11.08 -13.89
C LYS A 58 -15.25 11.28 -12.38
N VAL A 59 -14.01 11.33 -11.89
CA VAL A 59 -13.73 11.35 -10.44
C VAL A 59 -13.20 12.72 -10.03
N ASN A 60 -13.75 13.27 -8.94
CA ASN A 60 -13.27 14.52 -8.37
C ASN A 60 -11.89 14.34 -7.72
N ASN A 61 -10.98 15.28 -7.96
CA ASN A 61 -9.64 15.38 -7.35
C ASN A 61 -9.65 15.26 -5.81
N VAL A 62 -10.73 15.65 -5.13
CA VAL A 62 -10.85 15.49 -3.66
C VAL A 62 -10.98 14.02 -3.28
N ILE A 63 -11.85 13.27 -3.98
CA ILE A 63 -12.05 11.83 -3.75
C ILE A 63 -10.76 11.08 -4.05
N GLU A 64 -10.08 11.45 -5.13
CA GLU A 64 -8.76 10.93 -5.48
C GLU A 64 -7.74 11.15 -4.37
N GLY A 65 -7.62 12.38 -3.88
CA GLY A 65 -6.69 12.72 -2.81
C GLY A 65 -6.97 11.93 -1.53
N VAL A 66 -8.24 11.76 -1.15
CA VAL A 66 -8.64 10.97 0.01
C VAL A 66 -8.25 9.50 -0.14
N LEU A 67 -8.54 8.88 -1.30
CA LEU A 67 -8.20 7.49 -1.55
C LEU A 67 -6.68 7.25 -1.53
N ILE A 68 -5.90 8.11 -2.17
CA ILE A 68 -4.44 8.02 -2.18
C ILE A 68 -3.86 8.28 -0.79
N PHE A 69 -4.46 9.18 0.00
CA PHE A 69 -4.09 9.39 1.39
C PHE A 69 -4.32 8.15 2.25
N PHE A 70 -5.44 7.45 2.07
CA PHE A 70 -5.65 6.17 2.75
C PHE A 70 -4.64 5.11 2.33
N VAL A 71 -4.27 5.03 1.05
CA VAL A 71 -3.20 4.13 0.58
C VAL A 71 -1.90 4.44 1.31
N LEU A 72 -1.50 5.71 1.38
CA LEU A 72 -0.30 6.13 2.11
C LEU A 72 -0.37 5.74 3.59
N LEU A 73 -1.50 6.03 4.24
CA LEU A 73 -1.68 5.79 5.67
C LEU A 73 -1.53 4.31 6.02
N ILE A 74 -2.12 3.41 5.22
CA ILE A 74 -2.00 1.97 5.46
C ILE A 74 -0.58 1.45 5.19
N GLN A 75 0.27 2.13 4.41
CA GLN A 75 1.65 1.66 4.25
C GLN A 75 2.50 1.90 5.50
N ILE A 76 2.22 2.96 6.27
CA ILE A 76 3.09 3.41 7.37
C ILE A 76 3.25 2.35 8.47
N PRO A 77 2.18 1.76 9.05
CA PRO A 77 2.36 0.75 10.08
C PRO A 77 3.05 -0.51 9.57
N ALA A 78 2.86 -0.93 8.31
CA ALA A 78 3.60 -2.06 7.73
C ALA A 78 5.10 -1.75 7.64
N ILE A 79 5.48 -0.54 7.22
CA ILE A 79 6.89 -0.10 7.23
C ILE A 79 7.44 -0.19 8.65
N LEU A 80 6.76 0.41 9.63
CA LEU A 80 7.21 0.41 11.02
C LEU A 80 7.35 -1.01 11.58
N LEU A 81 6.38 -1.88 11.34
CA LEU A 81 6.37 -3.27 11.78
C LEU A 81 7.62 -4.01 11.28
N TRP A 82 7.94 -3.92 9.99
CA TRP A 82 9.09 -4.61 9.42
C TRP A 82 10.44 -4.11 9.94
N PHE A 83 10.53 -2.83 10.32
CA PHE A 83 11.74 -2.30 10.96
C PHE A 83 11.84 -2.69 12.43
N ILE A 84 10.74 -2.59 13.19
CA ILE A 84 10.71 -2.88 14.63
C ILE A 84 11.03 -4.35 14.92
N PHE A 85 10.48 -5.26 14.12
CA PHE A 85 10.67 -6.70 14.30
C PHE A 85 11.82 -7.29 13.46
N SER A 86 12.64 -6.45 12.82
CA SER A 86 13.76 -6.95 12.02
C SER A 86 14.74 -7.74 12.87
N GLY A 87 15.00 -8.99 12.50
CA GLY A 87 15.86 -9.92 13.24
C GLY A 87 15.18 -10.64 14.40
N SER A 88 13.87 -10.45 14.61
CA SER A 88 13.07 -11.19 15.58
C SER A 88 11.92 -11.95 14.92
N SER A 89 11.34 -12.90 15.66
CA SER A 89 10.11 -13.58 15.25
C SER A 89 8.92 -12.68 15.53
N ILE A 90 8.00 -12.60 14.57
CA ILE A 90 6.67 -12.03 14.77
C ILE A 90 5.75 -13.23 15.01
N SER A 91 5.53 -13.57 16.27
CA SER A 91 4.60 -14.63 16.65
C SER A 91 3.92 -14.25 17.96
N ASP A 92 2.61 -14.46 18.01
CA ASP A 92 1.77 -14.43 19.20
C ASP A 92 1.94 -15.66 20.11
N GLY A 93 2.73 -16.64 19.68
CA GLY A 93 3.08 -17.85 20.43
C GLY A 93 2.61 -19.16 19.82
N THR A 94 1.76 -19.16 18.78
CA THR A 94 1.28 -20.42 18.16
C THR A 94 0.75 -20.27 16.73
N PRO A 95 1.26 -21.04 15.73
CA PRO A 95 2.36 -21.99 15.79
C PRO A 95 3.72 -21.27 15.80
N THR A 96 4.75 -21.94 16.33
CA THR A 96 6.13 -21.46 16.19
C THR A 96 6.54 -21.49 14.72
N SER A 97 6.43 -20.35 14.07
CA SER A 97 7.00 -20.12 12.75
C SER A 97 8.50 -19.85 12.89
N ASN A 98 9.34 -20.52 12.08
CA ASN A 98 10.77 -20.19 11.98
C ASN A 98 11.01 -18.86 11.22
N PHE A 99 9.95 -18.09 10.96
CA PHE A 99 10.03 -16.84 10.24
C PHE A 99 10.76 -15.79 11.08
N VAL A 100 11.84 -15.27 10.51
CA VAL A 100 12.55 -14.11 11.05
C VAL A 100 12.18 -12.92 10.17
N ALA A 101 11.56 -11.92 10.78
CA ALA A 101 11.21 -10.71 10.05
C ALA A 101 12.48 -9.98 9.60
N HIS A 102 12.41 -9.39 8.41
CA HIS A 102 13.52 -8.69 7.79
C HIS A 102 13.04 -7.34 7.26
N TRP A 103 13.79 -6.28 7.53
CA TRP A 103 13.44 -4.91 7.10
C TRP A 103 13.20 -4.80 5.58
N ILE A 104 13.79 -5.68 4.78
CA ILE A 104 13.63 -5.69 3.31
C ILE A 104 12.16 -5.89 2.89
N PHE A 105 11.35 -6.53 3.73
CA PHE A 105 9.91 -6.68 3.48
C PHE A 105 9.15 -5.35 3.59
N ALA A 106 9.75 -4.30 4.17
CA ALA A 106 9.24 -2.93 4.11
C ALA A 106 9.40 -2.28 2.74
N ALA A 107 10.31 -2.76 1.88
CA ALA A 107 10.64 -2.15 0.60
C ALA A 107 9.41 -1.91 -0.32
N PRO A 108 8.51 -2.89 -0.58
CA PRO A 108 7.31 -2.64 -1.37
C PRO A 108 6.43 -1.53 -0.77
N HIS A 109 6.28 -1.49 0.54
CA HIS A 109 5.49 -0.47 1.23
C HIS A 109 6.10 0.93 1.10
N ILE A 110 7.42 1.05 1.22
CA ILE A 110 8.14 2.32 1.02
C ILE A 110 7.93 2.83 -0.41
N VAL A 111 8.05 1.96 -1.41
CA VAL A 111 7.84 2.33 -2.82
C VAL A 111 6.40 2.82 -3.02
N ILE A 112 5.40 2.10 -2.51
CA ILE A 112 3.99 2.50 -2.59
C ILE A 112 3.76 3.86 -1.90
N ALA A 113 4.33 4.05 -0.71
CA ALA A 113 4.22 5.29 0.05
C ALA A 113 4.81 6.49 -0.72
N LEU A 114 5.97 6.32 -1.35
CA LEU A 114 6.61 7.36 -2.16
C LEU A 114 5.78 7.72 -3.40
N PHE A 115 5.18 6.73 -4.07
CA PHE A 115 4.26 6.97 -5.18
C PHE A 115 3.01 7.72 -4.73
N ALA A 116 2.39 7.30 -3.62
CA ALA A 116 1.23 7.97 -3.05
C ALA A 116 1.54 9.42 -2.67
N LEU A 117 2.67 9.68 -2.01
CA LEU A 117 3.10 11.02 -1.65
C LEU A 117 3.32 11.90 -2.90
N THR A 118 3.96 11.36 -3.93
CA THR A 118 4.19 12.08 -5.20
C THR A 118 2.87 12.50 -5.84
N LEU A 119 1.87 11.62 -5.86
CA LEU A 119 0.54 11.92 -6.39
C LEU A 119 -0.19 12.97 -5.55
N ILE A 120 -0.16 12.88 -4.22
CA ILE A 120 -0.75 13.88 -3.33
C ILE A 120 -0.14 15.26 -3.58
N VAL A 121 1.19 15.35 -3.64
CA VAL A 121 1.89 16.61 -3.94
C VAL A 121 1.50 17.14 -5.31
N SER A 122 1.35 16.27 -6.32
CA SER A 122 0.89 16.67 -7.66
C SER A 122 -0.53 17.24 -7.63
N LEU A 123 -1.45 16.61 -6.90
CA LEU A 123 -2.83 17.06 -6.75
C LEU A 123 -2.92 18.42 -6.04
N LEU A 124 -2.15 18.60 -4.97
CA LEU A 124 -2.09 19.87 -4.24
C LEU A 124 -1.57 21.00 -5.14
N ARG A 125 -0.51 20.75 -5.92
CA ARG A 125 0.04 21.75 -6.85
C ARG A 125 -0.95 22.15 -7.94
N ARG A 126 -1.77 21.22 -8.44
CA ARG A 126 -2.80 21.50 -9.46
C ARG A 126 -3.98 22.31 -8.94
N ARG A 127 -4.20 22.35 -7.62
CA ARG A 127 -5.31 23.08 -7.01
C ARG A 127 -4.93 24.52 -6.65
N ILE A 128 -3.63 24.79 -6.51
CA ILE A 128 -3.06 26.10 -6.14
C ILE A 128 -2.79 26.97 -7.38
N VAL A 129 -2.65 26.36 -8.56
CA VAL A 129 -2.50 27.03 -9.86
C VAL A 129 -3.82 27.02 -10.60
#